data_AF-A0A3D1J864-F1
#
_entry.id   AF-A0A3D1J864-F1
#
_cell.length_a   1.000
_cell.length_b   1.000
_cell.length_c   1.000
_cell.angle_alpha   90.00
_cell.angle_beta   90.00
_cell.angle_gamma   90.00
#
_symmetry.space_group_name_H-M   'P 1'
#
loop_
_entity.id
_entity.type
_entity.pdbx_description
1 polymer ?
#
loop_
_entity_poly.entity_id
_entity_poly.type
_entity_poly.pdbx_seq_one_letter_code
_entity_poly.pdbx_strand_id
1 'polypeptide(L)'
;DVSYSSTALKDFISELSTLDRRTLVVFWGDHLPGIYSDTIKEQNDTATLHETQFLMVDSDGDFQQQEVAVTSPFYFAPTLLEESQQPTNGFYELLLALQEELPAFETGQYYIGGQWQTQLALNKETQEVYDAYQMIQYDILQGEQYSLATDLFGE
;
A
#
# COMPACT_ATOMS: atom_id res chain seq x y z
N ASP A 1 -22.28 -11.89 -4.30
CA ASP A 1 -21.16 -11.10 -4.85
C ASP A 1 -19.81 -11.58 -4.37
N VAL A 2 -19.48 -11.51 -3.07
CA VAL A 2 -18.16 -11.98 -2.55
C VAL A 2 -17.79 -13.40 -3.00
N SER A 3 -18.73 -14.36 -2.95
CA SER A 3 -18.45 -15.72 -3.42
C SER A 3 -18.15 -15.80 -4.92
N TYR A 4 -18.83 -15.02 -5.76
CA TYR A 4 -18.56 -15.00 -7.20
C TYR A 4 -17.23 -14.34 -7.50
N SER A 5 -16.93 -13.21 -6.84
CA SER A 5 -15.63 -12.53 -6.95
C SER A 5 -14.49 -13.41 -6.47
N SER A 6 -14.68 -14.18 -5.40
CA SER A 6 -13.67 -15.11 -4.89
C SER A 6 -13.38 -16.26 -5.88
N THR A 7 -14.43 -16.84 -6.49
CA THR A 7 -14.25 -17.84 -7.55
C THR A 7 -13.54 -17.24 -8.77
N ALA A 8 -14.00 -16.08 -9.24
CA ALA A 8 -13.42 -15.40 -10.40
C ALA A 8 -11.95 -15.01 -10.15
N LEU A 9 -11.61 -14.51 -8.96
CA LEU A 9 -10.23 -14.17 -8.59
C LEU A 9 -9.34 -15.41 -8.58
N LYS A 10 -9.83 -16.54 -8.04
CA LYS A 10 -9.10 -17.80 -8.05
C LYS A 10 -8.85 -18.31 -9.47
N ASP A 11 -9.86 -18.25 -10.33
CA ASP A 11 -9.75 -18.68 -11.73
C ASP A 11 -8.77 -17.77 -12.49
N PHE A 12 -8.89 -16.45 -12.32
CA PHE A 12 -7.96 -15.46 -12.87
C PHE A 12 -6.51 -15.73 -12.46
N ILE A 13 -6.23 -15.92 -11.16
CA ILE A 13 -4.88 -16.21 -10.66
C ILE A 13 -4.35 -17.53 -11.23
N SER A 14 -5.20 -18.55 -11.35
CA SER A 14 -4.80 -19.83 -11.93
C SER A 14 -4.39 -19.69 -13.39
N GLU A 15 -5.10 -18.87 -14.17
CA GLU A 15 -4.77 -18.58 -15.57
C GLU A 15 -3.45 -17.80 -15.73
N LEU A 16 -3.05 -16.96 -14.77
CA LEU A 16 -1.78 -16.21 -14.83
C LEU A 16 -0.57 -17.14 -14.98
N SER A 17 -0.58 -18.29 -14.30
CA SER A 17 0.50 -19.29 -14.39
C SER A 17 0.66 -19.94 -15.77
N THR A 18 -0.31 -19.74 -16.67
CA THR A 18 -0.29 -20.29 -18.03
C THR A 18 0.26 -19.32 -19.07
N LEU A 19 0.51 -18.07 -18.69
CA LEU A 19 1.01 -17.03 -19.57
C LEU A 19 2.54 -17.16 -19.74
N ASP A 20 3.03 -16.92 -20.95
CA ASP A 20 4.49 -16.87 -21.23
C ASP A 20 5.18 -15.66 -20.59
N ARG A 21 4.41 -14.68 -20.12
CA ARG A 21 4.91 -13.42 -19.55
C ARG A 21 4.65 -13.40 -18.05
N ARG A 22 5.72 -13.28 -17.26
CA ARG A 22 5.65 -13.01 -15.82
C ARG A 22 4.70 -11.83 -15.55
N THR A 23 3.73 -12.04 -14.69
CA THR A 23 2.67 -11.09 -14.38
C THR A 23 2.58 -10.90 -12.87
N LEU A 24 2.73 -9.66 -12.45
CA LEU A 24 2.57 -9.23 -11.06
C LEU A 24 1.19 -8.60 -10.91
N VAL A 25 0.47 -8.97 -9.85
CA VAL A 25 -0.87 -8.47 -9.56
C VAL A 25 -0.95 -8.02 -8.12
N VAL A 26 -1.57 -6.86 -7.91
CA VAL A 26 -2.18 -6.49 -6.63
C VAL A 26 -3.69 -6.38 -6.82
N PHE A 27 -4.44 -7.08 -5.98
CA PHE A 27 -5.90 -7.04 -5.93
C PHE A 27 -6.32 -6.57 -4.54
N TRP A 28 -7.16 -5.55 -4.44
CA TRP A 28 -7.59 -4.99 -3.15
C TRP A 28 -9.04 -4.50 -3.20
N GLY A 29 -9.69 -4.45 -2.02
CA GLY A 29 -10.95 -3.72 -1.86
C GLY A 29 -10.69 -2.22 -1.76
N ASP A 30 -11.44 -1.39 -2.47
CA ASP A 30 -11.29 0.07 -2.41
C ASP A 30 -11.88 0.67 -1.13
N HIS A 31 -13.00 0.13 -0.66
CA HIS A 31 -13.61 0.48 0.62
C HIS A 31 -14.59 -0.60 1.11
N LEU A 32 -14.98 -0.53 2.39
CA LEU A 32 -16.07 -1.34 2.91
C LEU A 32 -17.43 -0.97 2.27
N PRO A 33 -18.35 -1.91 2.06
CA PRO A 33 -19.66 -1.60 1.49
C PRO A 33 -20.49 -0.72 2.44
N GLY A 34 -21.18 0.28 1.91
CA GLY A 34 -22.00 1.23 2.67
C GLY A 34 -23.29 0.66 3.28
N ILE A 35 -23.40 -0.67 3.43
CA ILE A 35 -24.59 -1.37 3.93
C ILE A 35 -24.63 -1.51 5.46
N TYR A 36 -23.51 -1.24 6.14
CA TYR A 36 -23.44 -1.38 7.59
C TYR A 36 -24.21 -0.27 8.31
N SER A 37 -25.05 -0.66 9.28
CA SER A 37 -25.83 0.28 10.09
C SER A 37 -24.95 1.06 11.08
N ASP A 38 -25.47 2.18 11.58
CA ASP A 38 -24.76 3.00 12.58
C ASP A 38 -24.47 2.20 13.85
N THR A 39 -25.38 1.33 14.28
CA THR A 39 -25.14 0.41 15.41
C THR A 39 -23.95 -0.52 15.19
N ILE A 40 -23.74 -1.02 13.97
CA ILE A 40 -22.56 -1.84 13.65
C ILE A 40 -21.30 -0.98 13.63
N LYS A 41 -21.37 0.23 13.05
CA LYS A 41 -20.24 1.16 13.02
C LYS A 41 -19.80 1.56 14.42
N GLU A 42 -20.73 1.86 15.32
CA GLU A 42 -20.46 2.22 16.72
C GLU A 42 -19.82 1.09 17.54
N GLN A 43 -19.95 -0.17 17.10
CA GLN A 43 -19.37 -1.34 17.75
C GLN A 43 -17.94 -1.66 17.29
N ASN A 44 -17.42 -0.92 16.31
CA ASN A 44 -16.10 -1.16 15.72
C ASN A 44 -15.24 0.09 15.83
N ASP A 45 -13.93 -0.11 15.96
CA ASP A 45 -12.97 0.98 15.89
C ASP A 45 -12.94 1.58 14.47
N THR A 46 -12.60 2.86 14.35
CA THR A 46 -12.57 3.57 13.06
C THR A 46 -11.65 2.89 12.05
N ALA A 47 -10.50 2.37 12.50
CA ALA A 47 -9.58 1.62 11.66
C ALA A 47 -10.23 0.38 11.04
N THR A 48 -10.94 -0.43 11.82
CA THR A 48 -11.65 -1.60 11.32
C THR A 48 -12.67 -1.25 10.22
N LEU A 49 -13.27 -0.07 10.28
CA LEU A 49 -14.22 0.40 9.28
C LEU A 49 -13.56 0.86 7.98
N HIS A 50 -12.25 1.09 7.98
CA HIS A 50 -11.46 1.57 6.84
C HIS A 50 -10.42 0.54 6.36
N GLU A 51 -10.38 -0.65 6.96
CA GLU A 51 -9.52 -1.75 6.55
C GLU A 51 -10.23 -2.68 5.55
N THR A 52 -9.58 -2.92 4.42
CA THR A 52 -10.01 -3.88 3.39
C THR A 52 -8.91 -4.90 3.13
N GLN A 53 -9.27 -6.05 2.57
CA GLN A 53 -8.30 -7.08 2.22
C GLN A 53 -7.59 -6.75 0.90
N PHE A 54 -6.34 -7.19 0.80
CA PHE A 54 -5.57 -7.20 -0.45
C PHE A 54 -4.85 -8.54 -0.63
N LEU A 55 -4.39 -8.78 -1.85
CA LEU A 55 -3.59 -9.94 -2.25
C LEU A 55 -2.57 -9.49 -3.29
N MET A 56 -1.30 -9.87 -3.09
CA MET A 56 -0.25 -9.75 -4.10
C MET A 56 0.04 -11.13 -4.69
N VAL A 57 0.17 -11.20 -6.02
CA VAL A 57 0.47 -12.44 -6.76
C VAL A 57 1.59 -12.19 -7.75
N ASP A 58 2.55 -13.12 -7.78
CA ASP A 58 3.55 -13.25 -8.82
C ASP A 58 3.30 -14.58 -9.53
N SER A 59 3.08 -14.53 -10.84
CA SER A 59 2.83 -15.73 -11.66
C SER A 59 3.96 -16.75 -11.61
N ASP A 60 5.20 -16.29 -11.35
CA ASP A 60 6.38 -17.16 -11.32
C ASP A 60 6.61 -17.76 -9.91
N GLY A 61 5.86 -17.28 -8.91
CA GLY A 61 5.96 -17.74 -7.53
C GLY A 61 7.24 -17.30 -6.79
N ASP A 62 7.97 -16.32 -7.33
CA ASP A 62 9.23 -15.81 -6.79
C ASP A 62 9.00 -14.51 -6.00
N PHE A 63 8.17 -14.62 -4.95
CA PHE A 63 7.99 -13.56 -3.96
C PHE A 63 8.79 -13.83 -2.70
N GLN A 64 9.52 -12.82 -2.27
CA GLN A 64 10.00 -12.72 -0.89
C GLN A 64 8.78 -12.47 0.01
N GLN A 65 8.07 -13.52 0.44
CA GLN A 65 6.89 -13.37 1.30
C GLN A 65 7.23 -12.61 2.58
N GLN A 66 6.96 -11.31 2.64
CA GLN A 66 6.87 -10.59 3.91
C GLN A 66 5.40 -10.62 4.37
N GLU A 67 5.18 -10.98 5.63
CA GLU A 67 3.85 -10.79 6.23
C GLU A 67 3.61 -9.30 6.45
N VAL A 68 2.99 -8.63 5.48
CA VAL A 68 2.49 -7.27 5.65
C VAL A 68 1.10 -7.34 6.31
N ALA A 69 1.03 -7.04 7.61
CA ALA A 69 -0.22 -7.13 8.36
C ALA A 69 -1.26 -6.07 7.92
N VAL A 70 -0.82 -4.83 7.71
CA VAL A 70 -1.65 -3.68 7.31
C VAL A 70 -0.78 -2.74 6.49
N THR A 71 -1.27 -2.26 5.33
CA THR A 71 -0.56 -1.28 4.51
C THR A 71 -1.52 -0.32 3.80
N SER A 72 -1.08 0.91 3.55
CA SER A 72 -1.80 1.86 2.72
C SER A 72 -1.65 1.54 1.23
N PRO A 73 -2.70 1.70 0.39
CA PRO A 73 -2.65 1.32 -1.03
C PRO A 73 -1.56 1.98 -1.89
N PHE A 74 -1.06 3.16 -1.49
CA PHE A 74 0.01 3.84 -2.22
C PHE A 74 1.38 3.14 -2.07
N TYR A 75 1.52 2.20 -1.14
CA TYR A 75 2.68 1.32 -1.03
C TYR A 75 2.60 0.07 -1.91
N PHE A 76 1.44 -0.24 -2.51
CA PHE A 76 1.30 -1.48 -3.27
C PHE A 76 2.28 -1.61 -4.44
N ALA A 77 2.47 -0.55 -5.22
CA ALA A 77 3.41 -0.59 -6.35
C ALA A 77 4.87 -0.80 -5.89
N PRO A 78 5.43 0.01 -4.97
CA PRO A 78 6.80 -0.21 -4.52
C PRO A 78 6.99 -1.57 -3.83
N THR A 79 6.09 -2.00 -2.95
CA THR A 79 6.17 -3.33 -2.30
C THR A 79 6.14 -4.45 -3.35
N LEU A 80 5.23 -4.38 -4.31
CA LEU A 80 5.10 -5.39 -5.36
C LEU A 80 6.39 -5.53 -6.19
N LEU A 81 7.06 -4.42 -6.50
CA LEU A 81 8.32 -4.42 -7.23
C LEU A 81 9.48 -4.94 -6.37
N GLU A 82 9.56 -4.53 -5.10
CA GLU A 82 10.59 -5.00 -4.17
C GLU A 82 10.49 -6.52 -3.94
N GLU A 83 9.32 -7.03 -3.58
CA GLU A 83 9.12 -8.46 -3.28
C GLU A 83 9.39 -9.36 -4.48
N SER A 84 9.19 -8.84 -5.70
CA SER A 84 9.43 -9.53 -6.98
C SER A 84 10.80 -9.25 -7.60
N GLN A 85 11.69 -8.57 -6.87
CA GLN A 85 13.06 -8.22 -7.27
C GLN A 85 13.11 -7.44 -8.60
N GLN A 86 12.11 -6.59 -8.84
CA GLN A 86 12.09 -5.69 -9.97
C GLN A 86 12.81 -4.37 -9.63
N PRO A 87 13.38 -3.67 -10.63
CA PRO A 87 13.93 -2.34 -10.42
C PRO A 87 12.87 -1.38 -9.84
N THR A 88 13.32 -0.54 -8.92
CA THR A 88 12.57 0.57 -8.31
C THR A 88 13.18 1.90 -8.75
N ASN A 89 12.58 3.01 -8.32
CA ASN A 89 13.13 4.35 -8.48
C ASN A 89 13.25 5.06 -7.14
N GLY A 90 13.90 6.22 -7.10
CA GLY A 90 14.13 6.95 -5.86
C GLY A 90 12.86 7.31 -5.08
N PHE A 91 11.74 7.55 -5.77
CA PHE A 91 10.45 7.79 -5.13
C PHE A 91 9.89 6.52 -4.47
N TYR A 92 10.01 5.37 -5.13
CA TYR A 92 9.61 4.08 -4.56
C TYR A 92 10.50 3.68 -3.40
N GLU A 93 11.80 3.93 -3.46
CA GLU A 93 12.71 3.76 -2.32
C GLU A 93 12.32 4.65 -1.13
N LEU A 94 11.90 5.90 -1.38
CA LEU A 94 11.37 6.78 -0.34
C LEU A 94 10.10 6.20 0.30
N LEU A 95 9.19 5.63 -0.49
CA LEU A 95 7.98 5.01 0.01
C LEU A 95 8.28 3.73 0.81
N LEU A 96 9.17 2.87 0.34
CA LEU A 96 9.60 1.66 1.06
C LEU A 96 10.22 2.03 2.42
N ALA A 97 11.11 3.03 2.44
CA ALA A 97 11.70 3.51 3.69
C ALA A 97 10.67 4.08 4.67
N LEU A 98 9.62 4.76 4.18
CA LEU A 98 8.54 5.25 5.05
C LEU A 98 7.65 4.11 5.56
N GLN A 99 7.41 3.10 4.72
CA GLN A 99 6.57 1.95 5.03
C GLN A 99 7.10 1.12 6.20
N GLU A 100 8.42 1.04 6.40
CA GLU A 100 9.03 0.29 7.50
C GLU A 100 8.50 0.72 8.89
N GLU A 101 8.27 2.02 9.08
CA GLU A 101 7.88 2.61 10.36
C GLU A 101 6.43 3.12 10.37
N LEU A 102 5.91 3.49 9.20
CA LEU A 102 4.54 3.99 9.00
C LEU A 102 3.87 3.29 7.80
N PRO A 103 3.57 1.99 7.91
CA PRO A 103 3.06 1.17 6.81
C PRO A 103 1.63 1.51 6.41
N ALA A 104 0.81 2.07 7.31
CA ALA A 104 -0.54 2.51 6.98
C ALA A 104 -0.93 3.76 7.74
N PHE A 105 -1.49 4.73 7.04
CA PHE A 105 -2.03 5.92 7.68
C PHE A 105 -3.05 6.68 6.84
N GLU A 106 -3.89 7.42 7.56
CA GLU A 106 -4.70 8.53 7.09
C GLU A 106 -4.83 9.57 8.21
N THR A 107 -5.51 10.69 7.96
CA THR A 107 -5.63 11.73 8.99
C THR A 107 -6.36 11.21 10.22
N GLY A 108 -5.62 11.11 11.34
CA GLY A 108 -6.16 10.66 12.62
C GLY A 108 -6.10 9.15 12.84
N GLN A 109 -5.48 8.38 11.92
CA GLN A 109 -5.26 6.95 12.05
C GLN A 109 -3.86 6.62 11.52
N TYR A 110 -2.95 6.25 12.42
CA TYR A 110 -1.57 5.95 12.09
C TYR A 110 -1.22 4.57 12.66
N TYR A 111 -0.83 3.63 11.79
CA TYR A 111 -0.42 2.30 12.21
C TYR A 111 1.08 2.30 12.48
N ILE A 112 1.48 2.25 13.75
CA ILE A 112 2.88 2.34 14.17
C ILE A 112 3.13 1.26 15.22
N GLY A 113 4.19 0.46 15.03
CA GLY A 113 4.55 -0.61 15.97
C GLY A 113 3.47 -1.67 16.15
N GLY A 114 2.66 -1.92 15.11
CA GLY A 114 1.58 -2.92 15.15
C GLY A 114 0.28 -2.45 15.78
N GLN A 115 0.13 -1.14 16.05
CA GLN A 115 -1.05 -0.58 16.71
C GLN A 115 -1.54 0.70 16.03
N TRP A 116 -2.85 0.88 15.98
CA TRP A 116 -3.48 2.12 15.52
C TRP A 116 -3.40 3.21 16.59
N GLN A 117 -2.98 4.40 16.17
CA GLN A 117 -2.86 5.60 17.01
C GLN A 117 -3.61 6.76 16.36
N THR A 118 -4.15 7.66 17.18
CA THR A 118 -4.86 8.86 16.71
C THR A 118 -3.96 10.07 16.50
N GLN A 119 -2.73 9.99 17.00
CA GLN A 119 -1.71 11.03 16.89
C GLN A 119 -0.49 10.44 16.20
N LEU A 120 0.11 11.23 15.31
CA LEU A 120 1.36 10.87 14.65
C LEU A 120 2.52 11.19 15.61
N ALA A 121 3.21 10.14 16.06
CA ALA A 121 4.39 10.25 16.92
C ALA A 121 5.54 9.47 16.27
N LEU A 122 6.38 10.18 15.52
CA LEU A 122 7.51 9.60 14.81
C LEU A 122 8.82 9.81 15.58
N ASN A 123 9.74 8.86 15.44
CA ASN A 123 11.12 9.09 15.83
C ASN A 123 11.77 10.09 14.84
N LYS A 124 12.97 10.57 15.17
CA LYS A 124 13.65 11.59 14.36
C LYS A 124 13.90 11.13 12.92
N GLU A 125 14.33 9.88 12.74
CA GLU A 125 14.69 9.32 11.44
C GLU A 125 13.42 9.18 10.56
N THR A 126 12.35 8.60 11.10
CA THR A 126 11.07 8.47 10.38
C THR A 126 10.44 9.83 10.06
N GLN A 127 10.58 10.83 10.95
CA GLN A 127 10.09 12.18 10.68
C GLN A 127 10.77 12.81 9.47
N GLU A 128 12.09 12.63 9.31
CA GLU A 128 12.82 13.14 8.15
C GLU A 128 12.33 12.50 6.84
N VAL A 129 12.06 11.19 6.84
CA VAL A 129 11.49 10.47 5.68
C VAL A 129 10.05 10.94 5.39
N TYR A 130 9.23 11.09 6.42
CA TYR A 130 7.85 11.56 6.29
C TYR A 130 7.77 12.99 5.74
N ASP A 131 8.64 13.89 6.22
CA ASP A 131 8.73 15.27 5.74
C ASP A 131 9.17 15.31 4.27
N ALA A 132 10.12 14.45 3.87
CA ALA A 132 10.54 14.31 2.47
C ALA A 132 9.37 13.82 1.59
N TYR A 133 8.63 12.81 2.04
CA TYR A 133 7.42 12.34 1.35
C TYR A 133 6.40 13.47 1.16
N GLN A 134 6.09 14.24 2.22
CA GLN A 134 5.17 15.36 2.14
C GLN A 134 5.65 16.45 1.18
N MET A 135 6.95 16.74 1.19
CA MET A 135 7.56 17.74 0.30
C MET A 135 7.45 17.33 -1.16
N ILE A 136 7.73 16.07 -1.50
CA ILE A 136 7.61 15.55 -2.86
C ILE A 136 6.15 15.54 -3.33
N GLN A 137 5.22 15.10 -2.47
CA GLN A 137 3.78 15.16 -2.77
C GLN A 137 3.33 16.61 -3.06
N TYR A 138 3.77 17.57 -2.25
CA TYR A 138 3.48 18.98 -2.47
C TYR A 138 4.09 19.49 -3.77
N ASP A 139 5.38 19.23 -4.01
CA ASP A 139 6.12 19.69 -5.20
C ASP A 139 5.44 19.25 -6.50
N ILE A 140 5.01 17.99 -6.58
CA ILE A 140 4.35 17.43 -7.76
C ILE A 140 2.92 17.97 -7.94
N LEU A 141 2.15 18.09 -6.86
CA LEU A 141 0.73 18.41 -6.93
C LEU A 141 0.44 19.91 -7.02
N GLN A 142 1.18 20.73 -6.27
CA GLN A 142 0.87 22.16 -6.05
C GLN A 142 2.10 23.07 -6.12
N GLY A 143 3.31 22.51 -6.03
CA GLY A 143 4.56 23.25 -6.07
C GLY A 143 5.07 23.53 -7.49
N GLU A 144 6.37 23.70 -7.60
CA GLU A 144 7.05 24.11 -8.85
C GLU A 144 7.61 22.92 -9.64
N GLN A 145 7.34 21.69 -9.18
CA GLN A 145 7.72 20.43 -9.83
C GLN A 145 9.24 20.27 -10.04
N TYR A 146 10.05 20.75 -9.09
CA TYR A 146 11.51 20.63 -9.14
C TYR A 146 11.99 19.19 -9.25
N SER A 147 11.28 18.27 -8.59
CA SER A 147 11.61 16.84 -8.54
C SER A 147 11.58 16.18 -9.92
N LEU A 148 10.80 16.70 -10.89
CA LEU A 148 10.74 16.20 -12.27
C LEU A 148 12.03 16.45 -13.07
N ALA A 149 12.87 17.39 -12.63
CA ALA A 149 14.17 17.68 -13.24
C ALA A 149 15.30 16.81 -12.66
N THR A 150 14.97 15.85 -11.79
CA THR A 150 15.91 14.92 -11.14
C THR A 150 15.61 13.48 -11.55
N ASP A 151 16.47 12.53 -11.17
CA ASP A 151 16.25 11.11 -11.45
C ASP A 151 15.31 10.42 -10.44
N LEU A 152 14.64 11.19 -9.56
CA LEU A 152 13.80 10.66 -8.47
C LEU A 152 12.70 9.70 -8.97
N PHE A 153 12.11 9.97 -10.13
CA PHE A 153 11.04 9.16 -10.73
C PHE A 153 11.51 8.32 -11.93
N GLY A 154 12.78 8.37 -12.28
CA GLY A 154 13.35 7.66 -13.43
C GLY A 154 13.57 6.18 -13.13
N GLU A 155 13.52 5.34 -14.18
CA GLU A 155 14.01 3.95 -14.16
C GLU A 155 15.54 3.88 -14.28
#